data_AF-A0A842Q6V7-F1
#
_entry.id   AF-A0A842Q6V7-F1
#
_cell.length_a   1.000
_cell.length_b   1.000
_cell.length_c   1.000
_cell.angle_alpha   90.00
_cell.angle_beta   90.00
_cell.angle_gamma   90.00
#
_symmetry.space_group_name_H-M   'P 1'
#
loop_
_entity.id
_entity.type
_entity.pdbx_description
1 polymer ?
#
loop_
_entity_poly.entity_id
_entity_poly.type
_entity_poly.pdbx_seq_one_letter_code
_entity_poly.pdbx_strand_id
1 'polypeptide(L)'
;MYDLDKPDNDGIHKTGAIYNFAAPSKIVSKPVGQRNNLEIKVIKQNYTVMINHQKVIEFIVNKQWERYIELQNHDAKSKVLFRNIRIKER
;
A
#
# COMPACT_ATOMS: atom_id res chain seq x y z
N MET A 1 -14.05 3.22 -13.83
CA MET A 1 -13.18 2.56 -12.83
C MET A 1 -11.91 2.16 -13.53
N TYR A 2 -10.91 3.02 -13.54
CA TYR A 2 -9.53 2.68 -13.91
C TYR A 2 -8.65 3.61 -13.09
N ASP A 3 -8.40 3.24 -11.84
CA ASP A 3 -7.18 3.69 -11.18
C ASP A 3 -6.19 2.55 -11.41
N LEU A 4 -5.72 2.47 -12.66
CA LEU A 4 -4.50 1.73 -12.92
C LEU A 4 -3.43 2.69 -12.44
N ASP A 5 -2.53 2.17 -11.60
CA ASP A 5 -1.19 2.68 -11.35
C ASP A 5 -0.74 3.68 -12.43
N LYS A 6 0.02 4.72 -12.04
CA LYS A 6 0.57 5.67 -13.01
C LYS A 6 1.00 4.92 -14.29
N PRO A 7 0.52 5.33 -15.49
CA PRO A 7 0.56 4.48 -16.69
C PRO A 7 1.97 4.32 -17.29
N ASP A 8 3.01 4.59 -16.51
CA ASP A 8 4.42 4.50 -16.90
C ASP A 8 5.01 3.09 -16.76
N ASN A 9 4.20 2.12 -16.32
CA ASN A 9 4.61 0.72 -16.10
C ASN A 9 5.74 0.57 -15.06
N ASP A 10 5.99 1.59 -14.25
CA ASP A 10 6.99 1.52 -13.20
C ASP A 10 6.44 0.76 -11.98
N GLY A 11 7.21 -0.21 -11.50
CA GLY A 11 6.92 -0.99 -10.31
C GLY A 11 6.67 -0.12 -9.07
N ILE A 12 7.34 1.03 -8.96
CA ILE A 12 7.20 1.93 -7.81
C ILE A 12 5.87 2.69 -7.77
N HIS A 13 5.03 2.57 -8.80
CA HIS A 13 3.67 3.12 -8.82
C HIS A 13 2.59 2.03 -8.72
N LYS A 14 2.99 0.76 -8.56
CA LYS A 14 2.06 -0.39 -8.49
C LYS A 14 1.46 -0.58 -7.10
N THR A 15 0.28 -1.20 -7.05
CA THR A 15 -0.36 -1.59 -5.78
C THR A 15 0.60 -2.33 -4.84
N GLY A 16 0.79 -1.79 -3.64
CA GLY A 16 1.70 -2.34 -2.62
C GLY A 16 3.09 -1.74 -2.59
N ALA A 17 3.43 -0.85 -3.54
CA ALA A 17 4.66 -0.08 -3.52
C ALA A 17 4.72 0.88 -2.32
N ILE A 18 5.95 1.25 -1.93
CA ILE A 18 6.18 2.55 -1.32
C ILE A 18 6.34 3.52 -2.48
N TYR A 19 5.30 4.29 -2.74
CA TYR A 19 5.16 5.10 -3.95
C TYR A 19 6.40 5.99 -4.18
N ASN A 20 6.99 5.93 -5.38
CA ASN A 20 8.25 6.57 -5.78
C ASN A 20 9.56 6.03 -5.14
N PHE A 21 9.51 5.07 -4.22
CA PHE A 21 10.70 4.60 -3.48
C PHE A 21 11.02 3.11 -3.66
N ALA A 22 10.00 2.23 -3.60
CA ALA A 22 10.22 0.79 -3.64
C ALA A 22 9.05 0.05 -4.29
N ALA A 23 9.37 -0.73 -5.33
CA ALA A 23 8.42 -1.59 -6.02
C ALA A 23 8.12 -2.86 -5.20
N PRO A 24 6.88 -3.38 -5.24
CA PRO A 24 6.56 -4.65 -4.60
C PRO A 24 7.33 -5.79 -5.28
N SER A 25 7.84 -6.74 -4.50
CA SER A 25 8.54 -7.92 -5.02
C SER A 25 7.67 -8.85 -5.87
N LYS A 26 6.34 -8.72 -5.78
CA LYS A 26 5.35 -9.47 -6.55
C LYS A 26 4.00 -8.77 -6.55
N ILE A 27 3.24 -8.92 -7.64
CA ILE A 27 1.87 -8.46 -7.75
C ILE A 27 0.93 -9.56 -7.26
N VAL A 28 0.28 -9.32 -6.13
CA VAL A 28 -0.67 -10.26 -5.51
C VAL A 28 -2.04 -9.63 -5.25
N SER A 29 -2.27 -8.43 -5.81
CA SER A 29 -3.57 -7.76 -5.79
C SER A 29 -4.56 -8.49 -6.68
N LYS A 30 -5.79 -8.62 -6.20
CA LYS A 30 -6.90 -9.15 -6.98
C LYS A 30 -7.42 -8.11 -7.98
N PRO A 31 -8.12 -8.54 -9.04
CA PRO A 31 -8.77 -7.66 -9.99
C PRO A 31 -9.75 -6.67 -9.35
N VAL A 32 -10.06 -5.59 -10.10
CA VAL A 32 -11.05 -4.58 -9.72
C VAL A 32 -12.40 -5.25 -9.36
N GLY A 33 -13.05 -4.72 -8.32
CA GLY A 33 -14.30 -5.27 -7.78
C GLY A 33 -14.11 -6.36 -6.74
N GLN A 34 -12.91 -6.92 -6.60
CA GLN A 34 -12.59 -7.88 -5.55
C GLN A 34 -11.94 -7.22 -4.33
N ARG A 35 -12.09 -7.88 -3.17
CA ARG A 35 -11.50 -7.40 -1.92
C ARG A 35 -10.07 -7.89 -1.72
N ASN A 36 -9.18 -6.93 -1.50
CA ASN A 36 -7.82 -7.15 -1.04
C ASN A 36 -7.71 -6.92 0.47
N ASN A 37 -6.92 -7.74 1.16
CA ASN A 37 -6.46 -7.43 2.52
C ASN A 37 -5.12 -6.70 2.41
N LEU A 38 -5.02 -5.54 3.06
CA LEU A 38 -3.77 -4.78 3.17
C LEU A 38 -3.38 -4.72 4.65
N GLU A 39 -2.14 -5.10 4.95
CA GLU A 39 -1.55 -4.92 6.27
C GLU A 39 -0.25 -4.14 6.11
N ILE A 40 -0.13 -3.05 6.87
CA ILE A 40 1.09 -2.24 6.95
C ILE A 40 1.58 -2.36 8.38
N LYS A 41 2.85 -2.73 8.52
CA LYS A 41 3.51 -2.87 9.81
C LYS A 41 4.71 -1.95 9.83
N VAL A 42 4.76 -1.10 10.84
CA VAL A 42 5.90 -0.20 11.10
C VAL A 42 6.46 -0.55 12.47
N ILE A 43 7.68 -1.10 12.50
CA ILE A 43 8.42 -1.33 13.75
C ILE A 43 9.72 -0.55 13.67
N LYS A 44 9.85 0.45 14.53
CA LYS A 44 10.96 1.41 14.50
C LYS A 44 11.07 2.03 13.09
N GLN A 45 12.12 1.72 12.34
CA GLN A 45 12.36 2.19 10.98
C GLN A 45 12.04 1.16 9.88
N ASN A 46 11.55 -0.03 10.22
CA ASN A 46 11.22 -1.07 9.25
C ASN A 46 9.73 -1.03 8.91
N TYR A 47 9.45 -0.78 7.62
CA TYR A 47 8.13 -0.76 7.00
C TYR A 47 7.94 -2.06 6.23
N THR A 48 6.92 -2.83 6.60
CA THR A 48 6.50 -4.02 5.88
C THR A 48 5.10 -3.80 5.31
N VAL A 49 4.92 -4.13 4.04
CA VAL A 49 3.60 -4.16 3.39
C VAL A 49 3.27 -5.60 3.03
N MET A 50 2.07 -6.03 3.42
CA MET A 50 1.51 -7.32 3.02
C MET A 50 0.19 -7.10 2.29
N ILE A 51 0.02 -7.81 1.17
CA ILE A 51 -1.24 -7.85 0.42
C ILE A 51 -1.70 -9.29 0.36
N ASN A 52 -2.97 -9.53 0.69
CA ASN A 52 -3.57 -10.87 0.71
C ASN A 52 -2.71 -11.89 1.49
N HIS A 53 -2.21 -11.47 2.65
CA HIS A 53 -1.34 -12.23 3.57
C HIS A 53 0.04 -12.59 3.02
N GLN A 54 0.47 -11.97 1.92
CA GLN A 54 1.81 -12.14 1.36
C GLN A 54 2.62 -10.87 1.53
N LYS A 55 3.81 -10.98 2.13
CA LYS A 55 4.77 -9.87 2.18
C LYS A 55 5.21 -9.50 0.76
N VAL A 56 5.08 -8.22 0.43
CA VAL A 56 5.48 -7.65 -0.87
C VAL A 56 6.59 -6.61 -0.74
N ILE A 57 6.66 -5.89 0.40
CA ILE A 57 7.71 -4.91 0.72
C ILE A 57 8.30 -5.19 2.09
N GLU A 58 9.62 -4.99 2.19
CA GLU A 58 10.34 -4.68 3.42
C GLU A 58 11.28 -3.52 3.11
N PHE A 59 11.15 -2.41 3.84
CA PHE A 59 11.84 -1.15 3.55
C PHE A 59 12.30 -0.46 4.82
N ILE A 60 13.55 -0.02 4.84
CA ILE A 60 14.18 0.63 5.99
C ILE A 60 14.36 2.10 5.69
N VAL A 61 13.90 2.96 6.60
CA VAL A 61 14.11 4.42 6.53
C VAL A 61 15.15 4.89 7.55
N ASN A 62 15.71 6.07 7.33
CA ASN A 62 16.74 6.61 8.24
C ASN A 62 16.15 7.37 9.43
N LYS A 63 14.83 7.61 9.46
CA LYS A 63 14.17 8.41 10.48
C LYS A 63 12.81 7.84 10.86
N GLN A 64 12.52 7.83 12.15
CA GLN A 64 11.22 7.46 12.69
C GLN A 64 10.33 8.69 12.82
N TRP A 65 9.03 8.51 12.54
CA TRP A 65 8.03 9.55 12.65
C TRP A 65 6.80 8.99 13.35
N GLU A 66 6.23 9.74 14.27
CA GLU A 66 4.89 9.49 14.81
C GLU A 66 3.95 10.50 14.17
N ARG A 67 3.03 10.01 13.34
CA ARG A 67 2.12 10.85 12.54
C ARG A 67 0.79 10.14 12.34
N TYR A 68 -0.17 10.89 11.80
CA TYR A 68 -1.48 10.37 11.42
C TYR A 68 -1.40 9.36 10.28
N ILE A 69 -2.42 8.50 10.23
CA ILE A 69 -2.71 7.64 9.08
C ILE A 69 -3.78 8.32 8.25
N GLU A 70 -3.55 8.41 6.94
CA GLU A 70 -4.44 9.08 6.00
C GLU A 70 -4.88 8.10 4.89
N LEU A 71 -6.09 8.28 4.39
CA LEU A 71 -6.62 7.57 3.22
C LEU A 71 -6.78 8.58 2.09
N GLN A 72 -6.23 8.26 0.93
CA GLN A 72 -6.23 9.19 -0.19
C GLN A 72 -7.55 9.13 -0.98
N ASN A 73 -8.07 10.31 -1.31
CA ASN A 73 -9.03 10.50 -2.39
C ASN A 73 -8.28 11.13 -3.57
N HIS A 74 -7.83 10.30 -4.52
CA HIS A 74 -6.89 10.71 -5.56
C HIS A 74 -7.54 11.62 -6.61
N ASP A 75 -8.67 11.20 -7.19
CA ASP A 75 -9.42 11.96 -8.18
C ASP A 75 -10.88 11.46 -8.30
N ALA A 76 -11.69 12.17 -9.10
CA ALA A 76 -13.12 11.89 -9.26
C ALA A 76 -13.45 10.56 -9.98
N LYS A 77 -12.50 10.00 -10.74
CA LYS A 77 -12.68 8.74 -11.50
C LYS A 77 -12.29 7.53 -10.67
N SER A 78 -11.41 7.72 -9.69
CA SER A 78 -10.93 6.69 -8.77
C SER A 78 -11.90 6.48 -7.62
N LYS A 79 -12.58 5.33 -7.64
CA LYS A 79 -13.53 4.93 -6.60
C LYS A 79 -12.98 3.74 -5.82
N VAL A 80 -12.65 3.97 -4.55
CA VAL A 80 -12.19 2.93 -3.62
C VAL A 80 -13.14 2.84 -2.43
N LEU A 81 -13.30 1.63 -1.89
CA LEU A 81 -14.10 1.36 -0.70
C LEU A 81 -13.22 0.68 0.34
N PHE A 82 -13.25 1.20 1.56
CA PHE A 82 -12.54 0.61 2.69
C PHE A 82 -13.52 -0.01 3.69
N ARG A 83 -13.09 -1.07 4.36
CA ARG A 83 -13.78 -1.62 5.53
C ARG A 83 -12.78 -2.29 6.45
N ASN A 84 -13.18 -2.53 7.70
CA ASN A 84 -12.36 -3.22 8.70
C ASN A 84 -10.99 -2.56 8.94
N ILE A 85 -10.94 -1.22 8.89
CA ILE A 85 -9.74 -0.46 9.22
C ILE A 85 -9.54 -0.54 10.73
N ARG A 86 -8.37 -1.01 11.15
CA ARG A 86 -8.01 -1.23 12.55
C ARG A 86 -6.54 -0.88 12.74
N ILE A 87 -6.21 -0.43 13.94
CA ILE A 87 -4.82 -0.19 14.36
C ILE A 87 -4.59 -0.94 15.67
N LYS A 88 -3.36 -1.44 15.84
CA LYS A 88 -2.89 -2.04 17.08
C LYS A 88 -1.43 -1.66 17.28
N GLU A 89 -1.13 -1.13 18.46
CA GLU A 89 0.23 -0.89 18.91
C GLU A 89 0.94 -2.21 19.27
N ARG A 90 2.26 -2.23 19.12
CA ARG A 90 3.12 -3.41 19.25
C ARG A 90 3.97 -3.34 20.51
#